data_AF-A0A4R7SP17-F1
#
_entry.id   AF-A0A4R7SP17-F1
#
_cell.length_a   1.000
_cell.length_b   1.000
_cell.length_c   1.000
_cell.angle_alpha   90.00
_cell.angle_beta   90.00
_cell.angle_gamma   90.00
#
_symmetry.space_group_name_H-M   'P 1'
#
loop_
_entity.id
_entity.type
_entity.pdbx_description
1 polymer ?
#
loop_
_entity_poly.entity_id
_entity_poly.type
_entity_poly.pdbx_seq_one_letter_code
_entity_poly.pdbx_strand_id
1 'polypeptide(L)'
;MGLSRKVLDNWVSTCNLSNMKTSDPLSELFDPANPIFSEDGARRLLALSTDEEILERMDALAEKCNEATLTPEEHREYENWVRESTFISVLQAQARLYLARLSPA
;
A
#
# COMPACT_ATOMS: atom_id res chain seq x y z
N MET A 1 -0.68 18.62 15.17
CA MET A 1 -1.44 19.11 13.99
C MET A 1 -1.65 17.89 13.12
N GLY A 2 -2.85 17.28 13.17
CA GLY A 2 -3.13 16.02 12.47
C GLY A 2 -3.11 16.22 10.95
N LEU A 3 -2.35 15.38 10.26
CA LEU A 3 -2.23 15.46 8.81
C LEU A 3 -3.56 15.07 8.16
N SER A 4 -3.94 15.84 7.14
CA SER A 4 -5.15 15.56 6.36
C SER A 4 -5.05 14.18 5.73
N ARG A 5 -6.17 13.46 5.61
CA ARG A 5 -6.28 12.19 4.84
C ARG A 5 -5.63 12.28 3.45
N LYS A 6 -5.61 13.48 2.84
CA LYS A 6 -4.91 13.75 1.57
C LYS A 6 -3.39 13.65 1.65
N VAL A 7 -2.78 13.99 2.79
CA VAL A 7 -1.33 13.89 3.01
C VAL A 7 -0.95 12.44 3.26
N LEU A 8 -1.81 11.67 3.94
CA LEU A 8 -1.66 10.21 4.10
C LEU A 8 -1.78 9.49 2.75
N ASP A 9 -2.82 9.82 1.98
CA ASP A 9 -2.98 9.34 0.60
C ASP A 9 -1.78 9.75 -0.26
N ASN A 10 -1.28 10.98 -0.08
CA ASN A 10 -0.09 11.46 -0.77
C ASN A 10 1.17 10.73 -0.32
N TRP A 11 1.36 10.38 0.95
CA TRP A 11 2.53 9.63 1.44
C TRP A 11 2.55 8.20 0.92
N VAL A 12 1.42 7.50 0.99
CA VAL A 12 1.19 6.22 0.31
C VAL A 12 1.43 6.38 -1.20
N SER A 13 1.06 7.53 -1.77
CA SER A 13 1.20 7.86 -3.18
C SER A 13 2.54 8.51 -3.58
N THR A 14 3.45 8.86 -2.67
CA THR A 14 4.82 9.31 -2.95
C THR A 14 5.81 8.18 -2.67
N CYS A 15 5.47 7.28 -1.75
CA CYS A 15 6.03 5.93 -1.70
C CYS A 15 5.51 5.05 -2.87
N ASN A 16 4.69 5.60 -3.79
CA ASN A 16 4.25 4.94 -5.02
C ASN A 16 5.43 4.38 -5.82
N LEU A 17 5.67 3.09 -5.64
CA LEU A 17 5.08 1.98 -6.41
C LEU A 17 4.20 2.29 -7.66
N SER A 18 4.00 3.53 -8.11
CA SER A 18 3.34 3.85 -9.39
C SER A 18 4.19 3.45 -10.60
N ASN A 19 5.48 3.18 -10.38
CA ASN A 19 6.40 2.81 -11.44
C ASN A 19 6.98 1.41 -11.28
N MET A 20 6.40 0.56 -10.41
CA MET A 20 6.74 -0.85 -10.43
C MET A 20 6.15 -1.45 -11.70
N LYS A 21 6.97 -1.50 -12.76
CA LYS A 21 6.64 -2.21 -13.99
C LYS A 21 6.15 -3.60 -13.59
N THR A 22 4.94 -3.92 -13.98
CA THR A 22 4.30 -5.22 -13.84
C THR A 22 4.96 -6.23 -14.79
N SER A 23 6.25 -6.50 -14.61
CA SER A 23 6.89 -7.75 -15.03
C SER A 23 7.08 -8.63 -13.80
N ASP A 24 6.06 -8.68 -12.95
CA ASP A 24 6.13 -9.22 -11.60
C ASP A 24 5.37 -10.56 -11.57
N PRO A 25 5.98 -11.69 -11.13
CA PRO A 25 5.29 -12.98 -10.96
C PRO A 25 3.98 -12.89 -10.18
N LEU A 26 3.79 -11.87 -9.34
CA LEU A 26 2.52 -11.60 -8.68
C LEU A 26 1.39 -11.30 -9.68
N SER A 27 1.67 -10.59 -10.77
CA SER A 27 0.66 -10.30 -11.80
C SER A 27 0.18 -11.54 -12.55
N GLU A 28 1.05 -12.53 -12.77
CA GLU A 28 0.69 -13.83 -13.34
C GLU A 28 -0.14 -14.67 -12.36
N LEU A 29 0.06 -14.49 -11.05
CA LEU A 29 -0.72 -15.18 -10.02
C LEU A 29 -2.20 -14.76 -10.02
N PHE A 30 -2.49 -13.51 -10.39
CA PHE A 30 -3.84 -12.96 -10.43
C PHE A 30 -4.47 -13.06 -11.83
N ASP A 31 -4.42 -14.26 -12.42
CA ASP A 31 -4.99 -14.54 -13.75
C ASP A 31 -6.48 -14.14 -13.81
N PRO A 32 -6.87 -13.20 -14.69
CA PRO A 32 -8.26 -12.79 -14.83
C PRO A 32 -9.20 -13.91 -15.34
N ALA A 33 -8.67 -15.01 -15.91
CA ALA A 33 -9.46 -16.17 -16.27
C ALA A 33 -9.86 -17.03 -15.05
N ASN A 34 -9.19 -16.86 -13.91
CA ASN A 34 -9.49 -17.57 -12.68
C ASN A 34 -9.47 -16.59 -11.48
N PRO A 35 -10.57 -15.84 -11.28
CA PRO A 35 -10.59 -14.74 -10.32
C PRO A 35 -10.42 -15.25 -8.89
N ILE A 36 -9.31 -14.86 -8.25
CA ILE A 36 -9.03 -15.14 -6.83
C ILE A 36 -9.93 -14.28 -5.91
N PHE A 37 -10.35 -13.12 -6.38
CA PHE A 37 -11.23 -12.21 -5.63
C PHE A 37 -12.71 -12.49 -5.93
N SER A 38 -13.54 -12.42 -4.89
CA SER A 38 -14.97 -12.12 -5.03
C SER A 38 -15.18 -10.61 -5.01
N GLU A 39 -16.32 -10.11 -5.51
CA GLU A 39 -16.63 -8.68 -5.47
C GLU A 39 -16.60 -8.11 -4.04
N ASP A 40 -17.25 -8.79 -3.09
CA ASP A 40 -17.25 -8.38 -1.67
C ASP A 40 -15.85 -8.44 -1.08
N GLY A 41 -15.07 -9.48 -1.40
CA GLY A 41 -13.68 -9.61 -0.94
C GLY A 41 -12.78 -8.49 -1.45
N ALA A 42 -12.90 -8.13 -2.74
CA ALA A 42 -12.16 -7.02 -3.34
C ALA A 42 -12.52 -5.68 -2.67
N ARG A 43 -13.81 -5.42 -2.41
CA ARG A 43 -14.25 -4.19 -1.73
C ARG A 43 -13.74 -4.10 -0.29
N ARG A 44 -13.77 -5.22 0.46
CA ARG A 44 -13.23 -5.27 1.84
C ARG A 44 -11.72 -5.07 1.87
N LEU A 45 -11.01 -5.66 0.92
CA LEU A 45 -9.56 -5.47 0.78
C LEU A 45 -9.19 -4.00 0.51
N LEU A 46 -10.01 -3.29 -0.28
CA LEU A 46 -9.85 -1.84 -0.51
C LEU A 46 -10.24 -0.99 0.69
N ALA A 47 -11.04 -1.51 1.62
CA ALA A 47 -11.39 -0.84 2.86
C ALA A 47 -10.34 -1.03 3.97
N LEU A 48 -9.33 -1.87 3.76
CA LEU A 48 -8.18 -1.95 4.66
C LEU A 48 -7.42 -0.62 4.62
N SER A 49 -7.49 0.10 5.73
CA SER A 49 -6.70 1.30 5.99
C SER A 49 -5.73 0.98 7.11
N THR A 50 -4.54 1.56 7.02
CA THR A 50 -3.59 1.60 8.12
C THR A 50 -4.19 2.41 9.27
N ASP A 51 -3.96 1.96 10.52
CA ASP A 51 -4.35 2.67 11.73
C ASP A 51 -3.68 4.05 11.79
N GLU A 52 -4.38 5.05 12.34
CA GLU A 52 -3.90 6.42 12.44
C GLU A 52 -2.62 6.51 13.29
N GLU A 53 -2.50 5.68 14.34
CA GLU A 53 -1.31 5.60 15.19
C GLU A 53 -0.07 5.11 14.42
N ILE A 54 -0.24 4.15 13.51
CA ILE A 54 0.85 3.63 12.67
C ILE A 54 1.31 4.71 11.69
N LEU A 55 0.38 5.50 11.15
CA LEU A 55 0.69 6.58 10.22
C LEU A 55 1.49 7.68 10.91
N GLU A 56 1.08 8.10 12.13
CA GLU A 56 1.85 9.07 12.92
C GLU A 56 3.26 8.56 13.24
N ARG A 57 3.40 7.27 13.54
CA ARG A 57 4.70 6.64 13.77
C ARG A 57 5.56 6.62 12.51
N MET A 58 4.97 6.29 11.36
CA MET A 58 5.68 6.30 10.07
C MET A 58 6.16 7.70 9.70
N ASP A 59 5.35 8.74 9.93
CA ASP A 59 5.75 10.13 9.68
C ASP A 59 6.93 10.54 10.57
N ALA A 60 6.90 10.18 11.86
CA ALA A 60 8.02 10.45 12.76
C ALA A 60 9.31 9.73 12.33
N LEU A 61 9.20 8.49 11.83
CA LEU A 61 10.35 7.75 11.30
C LEU A 61 10.86 8.38 9.99
N ALA A 62 9.98 8.82 9.12
CA ALA A 62 10.34 9.51 7.88
C ALA A 62 11.11 10.81 8.14
N GLU A 63 10.66 11.62 9.10
CA GLU A 63 11.37 12.84 9.51
C GLU A 63 12.78 12.51 10.02
N LYS A 64 12.91 11.53 10.92
CA LYS A 64 14.23 11.06 11.39
C LYS A 64 15.13 10.52 10.28
N CYS A 65 14.54 9.92 9.24
CA CYS A 65 15.27 9.40 8.10
C CYS A 65 15.90 10.55 7.31
N ASN A 66 15.13 11.61 7.06
CA ASN A 66 15.58 12.82 6.37
C ASN A 66 16.67 13.56 7.17
N GLU A 67 16.62 13.51 8.49
CA GLU A 67 17.64 14.07 9.39
C GLU A 67 18.87 13.16 9.57
N ALA A 68 18.86 11.96 8.98
CA ALA A 68 19.89 10.92 9.14
C ALA A 68 20.12 10.51 10.61
N THR A 69 19.08 10.62 11.46
CA THR A 69 19.15 10.30 12.90
C THR A 69 18.48 8.97 13.26
N LEU A 70 18.13 8.17 12.25
CA LEU A 70 17.39 6.93 12.44
C LEU A 70 18.26 5.85 13.11
N THR A 71 17.79 5.25 14.19
CA THR A 71 18.55 4.15 14.82
C THR A 71 18.42 2.85 13.99
N PRO A 72 19.35 1.88 14.15
CA PRO A 72 19.24 0.59 13.47
C PRO A 72 17.92 -0.15 13.75
N GLU A 73 17.41 -0.05 14.97
CA GLU A 73 16.12 -0.64 15.38
C GLU A 73 14.94 0.05 14.67
N GLU A 74 14.96 1.38 14.63
CA GLU A 74 13.97 2.20 13.91
C GLU A 74 14.01 1.93 12.40
N HIS A 75 15.19 1.63 11.85
CA HIS A 75 15.34 1.32 10.42
C HIS A 75 14.68 -0.01 10.09
N ARG A 76 14.88 -1.02 10.95
CA ARG A 76 14.20 -2.31 10.84
C ARG A 76 12.68 -2.18 10.97
N GLU A 77 12.21 -1.35 11.89
CA GLU A 77 10.79 -1.05 12.05
C GLU A 77 10.22 -0.47 10.75
N TYR A 78 10.86 0.58 10.24
CA TYR A 78 10.48 1.25 9.00
C TYR A 78 10.49 0.30 7.78
N GLU A 79 11.53 -0.51 7.60
CA GLU A 79 11.63 -1.47 6.49
C GLU A 79 10.53 -2.55 6.53
N ASN A 80 10.18 -3.03 7.72
CA ASN A 80 9.10 -4.01 7.87
C ASN A 80 7.76 -3.39 7.44
N TRP A 81 7.46 -2.17 7.91
CA TRP A 81 6.26 -1.44 7.50
C TRP A 81 6.20 -1.18 6.00
N VAL A 82 7.33 -0.79 5.39
CA VAL A 82 7.41 -0.60 3.94
C VAL A 82 7.14 -1.91 3.19
N ARG A 83 7.68 -3.05 3.64
CA ARG A 83 7.42 -4.35 3.02
C ARG A 83 5.95 -4.77 3.11
N GLU A 84 5.37 -4.67 4.31
CA GLU A 84 3.98 -5.08 4.55
C GLU A 84 2.99 -4.20 3.79
N SER A 85 3.19 -2.88 3.83
CA SER A 85 2.37 -1.92 3.08
C SER A 85 2.51 -2.09 1.57
N THR A 86 3.71 -2.42 1.07
CA THR A 86 3.93 -2.74 -0.35
C THR A 86 3.12 -3.96 -0.77
N PHE A 87 3.13 -5.03 0.03
CA PHE A 87 2.37 -6.24 -0.25
C PHE A 87 0.85 -5.97 -0.31
N ILE A 88 0.31 -5.26 0.68
CA ILE A 88 -1.11 -4.88 0.72
C ILE A 88 -1.46 -4.00 -0.50
N SER A 89 -0.59 -3.06 -0.86
CA SER A 89 -0.81 -2.15 -1.98
C SER A 89 -0.91 -2.89 -3.32
N VAL A 90 -0.08 -3.92 -3.53
CA VAL A 90 -0.17 -4.78 -4.73
C VAL A 90 -1.51 -5.52 -4.76
N LEU A 91 -1.95 -6.09 -3.64
CA LEU A 91 -3.25 -6.76 -3.56
C LEU A 91 -4.41 -5.80 -3.84
N GLN A 92 -4.37 -4.58 -3.29
CA GLN A 92 -5.37 -3.55 -3.55
C GLN A 92 -5.37 -3.11 -5.01
N ALA A 93 -4.21 -2.99 -5.66
CA ALA A 93 -4.13 -2.68 -7.09
C ALA A 93 -4.83 -3.76 -7.95
N GLN A 94 -4.60 -5.04 -7.64
CA GLN A 94 -5.26 -6.15 -8.33
C GLN A 94 -6.77 -6.18 -8.09
N ALA A 95 -7.21 -5.91 -6.85
CA ALA A 95 -8.63 -5.79 -6.52
C ALA A 95 -9.33 -4.65 -7.30
N ARG A 96 -8.66 -3.50 -7.51
CA ARG A 96 -9.18 -2.41 -8.35
C ARG A 96 -9.34 -2.84 -9.81
N LEU A 97 -8.33 -3.52 -10.37
CA LEU A 97 -8.38 -4.04 -11.74
C LEU A 97 -9.53 -5.05 -11.92
N TYR A 98 -9.71 -5.94 -10.94
CA TYR A 98 -10.81 -6.90 -10.93
C TYR A 98 -12.19 -6.20 -10.93
N LEU A 99 -12.41 -5.24 -10.02
CA LEU A 99 -13.68 -4.51 -9.93
C LEU A 99 -13.96 -3.66 -11.18
N ALA A 100 -12.94 -3.02 -11.76
CA ALA A 100 -13.08 -2.26 -13.01
C ALA A 100 -13.53 -3.14 -14.19
N ARG A 101 -13.15 -4.42 -14.19
CA ARG A 101 -13.54 -5.38 -15.24
C ARG A 101 -14.93 -5.98 -15.02
N LEU A 102 -15.41 -6.08 -13.78
CA LEU A 102 -16.77 -6.51 -13.45
C LEU A 102 -17.83 -5.46 -13.79
N SER A 103 -17.49 -4.18 -13.69
CA SER A 103 -18.35 -3.07 -14.07
C SER A 103 -17.72 -2.29 -15.23
N PRO A 104 -17.66 -2.86 -16.44
CA PRO A 104 -17.31 -2.09 -17.62
C PRO A 104 -18.42 -1.03 -17.82
N ALA A 105 -18.03 0.23 -17.76
CA ALA A 105 -18.92 1.35 -18.06
C ALA A 105 -19.48 1.26 -19.48
#